data_AF-A0A4Y2TKC6-F1
#
_entry.id   AF-A0A4Y2TKC6-F1
#
_cell.length_a   1.000
_cell.length_b   1.000
_cell.length_c   1.000
_cell.angle_alpha   90.00
_cell.angle_beta   90.00
_cell.angle_gamma   90.00
#
_symmetry.space_group_name_H-M   'P 1'
#
loop_
_entity.id
_entity.type
_entity.pdbx_description
1 polymer ?
#
loop_
_entity_poly.entity_id
_entity_poly.type
_entity_poly.pdbx_seq_one_letter_code
_entity_poly.pdbx_strand_id
1 'polypeptide(L)'
;METLQELDSVLIDLSDERVLICVDLNAHSRIWFYANENIIRAQVEDFLVAQQLYLLNEKTPLLNFSTVAEKNGLTCLSSKAQTSPTPADRKF
;
A
#
# COMPACT_ATOMS: atom_id res chain seq x y z
N MET A 1 -4.63 13.85 -11.66
CA MET A 1 -4.44 12.41 -11.92
C MET A 1 -5.83 11.79 -11.86
N GLU A 2 -6.24 11.06 -12.89
CA GLU A 2 -7.63 10.56 -13.05
C GLU A 2 -8.08 9.70 -11.86
N THR A 3 -7.19 8.84 -11.35
CA THR A 3 -7.47 7.94 -10.23
C THR A 3 -7.85 8.63 -8.91
N LEU A 4 -7.30 9.82 -8.59
CA LEU A 4 -7.71 10.55 -7.38
C LEU A 4 -9.09 11.21 -7.55
N GLN A 5 -9.46 11.60 -8.77
CA GLN A 5 -10.78 12.17 -9.04
C GLN A 5 -11.88 11.10 -9.02
N GLU A 6 -11.56 9.89 -9.48
CA GLU A 6 -12.45 8.73 -9.34
C GLU A 6 -12.64 8.38 -7.86
N LEU A 7 -11.55 8.37 -7.08
CA LEU A 7 -11.63 8.11 -5.64
C LEU A 7 -12.44 9.18 -4.91
N ASP A 8 -12.28 10.46 -5.27
CA ASP A 8 -13.10 11.58 -4.75
C ASP A 8 -14.60 11.32 -4.96
N SER A 9 -14.97 10.92 -6.19
CA SER A 9 -16.37 10.63 -6.53
C SER A 9 -16.93 9.47 -5.70
N VAL A 10 -16.15 8.40 -5.53
CA VAL A 10 -16.55 7.25 -4.69
C VAL A 10 -16.70 7.65 -3.22
N LEU A 11 -15.86 8.55 -2.70
CA LEU A 11 -15.94 8.99 -1.31
C LEU A 11 -17.13 9.90 -1.05
N ILE A 12 -17.53 10.73 -2.02
CA ILE A 12 -18.76 11.52 -1.96
C ILE A 12 -19.98 10.60 -1.80
N ASP A 13 -20.04 9.53 -2.60
CA ASP A 13 -21.13 8.55 -2.57
C ASP A 13 -21.20 7.75 -1.25
N LEU A 14 -20.08 7.67 -0.52
CA LEU A 14 -19.94 6.94 0.74
C LEU A 14 -19.83 7.84 1.97
N SER A 15 -20.21 9.11 1.85
CA SER A 15 -19.95 10.15 2.88
C SER A 15 -20.54 9.85 4.27
N ASP A 16 -21.63 9.08 4.35
CA ASP A 16 -22.27 8.68 5.61
C ASP A 16 -21.74 7.34 6.18
N GLU A 17 -20.83 6.68 5.46
CA GLU A 17 -20.32 5.34 5.80
C GLU A 17 -18.92 5.39 6.44
N ARG A 18 -18.58 4.31 7.14
CA ARG A 18 -17.21 4.11 7.66
C ARG A 18 -16.37 3.39 6.60
N VAL A 19 -15.49 4.14 5.94
CA VAL A 19 -14.66 3.62 4.86
C VAL A 19 -13.22 3.36 5.33
N LEU A 20 -12.66 2.23 4.91
CA LEU A 20 -11.23 1.92 5.00
C LEU A 20 -10.68 1.76 3.58
N ILE A 21 -9.66 2.54 3.24
CA ILE A 21 -9.05 2.56 1.91
C ILE A 21 -7.67 1.93 1.99
N CYS A 22 -7.46 0.85 1.23
CA CYS A 22 -6.15 0.23 1.02
C CYS A 22 -5.74 0.48 -0.43
N VAL A 23 -4.74 1.33 -0.66
CA VAL A 23 -4.36 1.78 -2.00
C VAL A 23 -2.84 1.80 -2.15
N ASP A 24 -2.36 1.39 -3.32
CA ASP A 24 -1.00 1.65 -3.78
C ASP A 24 -1.00 2.95 -4.59
N LEU A 25 -0.50 4.02 -3.97
CA LEU A 25 -0.47 5.36 -4.56
C LEU A 25 0.79 5.59 -5.41
N ASN A 26 1.78 4.69 -5.31
CA ASN A 26 3.14 4.88 -5.85
C ASN A 26 3.73 6.29 -5.54
N ALA A 27 3.32 6.87 -4.42
CA ALA A 27 3.72 8.17 -3.94
C ALA A 27 4.62 8.00 -2.72
N HIS A 28 5.74 8.74 -2.70
CA HIS A 28 6.71 8.64 -1.63
C HIS A 28 6.56 9.87 -0.73
N SER A 29 6.08 9.67 0.50
CA SER A 29 6.03 10.69 1.54
C SER A 29 6.68 10.22 2.83
N ARG A 30 7.28 11.16 3.56
CA ARG A 30 7.72 10.95 4.93
C ARG A 30 6.57 10.68 5.89
N ILE A 31 5.35 11.16 5.61
CA ILE A 31 4.19 10.98 6.50
C ILE A 31 3.73 9.52 6.57
N TRP A 32 4.04 8.72 5.53
CA TRP A 32 3.90 7.26 5.52
C TRP A 32 5.26 6.54 5.36
N PHE A 33 6.32 7.16 5.91
CA PHE A 33 7.64 6.57 6.20
C PHE A 33 8.57 6.23 5.02
N TYR A 34 8.41 6.88 3.86
CA TYR A 34 9.46 6.82 2.84
C TYR A 34 10.67 7.68 3.23
N ALA A 35 11.87 7.21 2.87
CA ALA A 35 13.13 7.92 3.13
C ALA A 35 13.27 9.20 2.28
N ASN A 36 12.77 9.15 1.04
CA ASN A 36 12.75 10.24 0.09
C ASN A 36 11.32 10.61 -0.30
N GLU A 37 11.14 11.81 -0.82
CA GLU A 37 9.85 12.29 -1.31
C GLU A 37 9.85 12.36 -2.83
N ASN A 38 8.72 12.06 -3.48
CA ASN A 38 8.58 12.18 -4.93
C ASN A 38 7.61 13.30 -5.34
N ILE A 39 7.57 13.63 -6.63
CA ILE A 39 6.80 14.78 -7.14
C ILE A 39 5.28 14.61 -7.03
N ILE A 40 4.80 13.36 -6.92
CA ILE A 40 3.36 13.03 -6.83
C ILE A 40 2.86 13.21 -5.38
N ARG A 41 3.78 13.18 -4.40
CA ARG A 41 3.49 13.31 -2.97
C ARG A 41 2.52 14.44 -2.64
N ALA A 42 2.81 15.67 -3.09
CA ALA A 42 2.02 16.84 -2.72
C ALA A 42 0.55 16.70 -3.12
N GLN A 43 0.29 16.16 -4.33
CA GLN A 43 -1.08 15.94 -4.81
C GLN A 43 -1.85 14.94 -3.95
N VAL A 44 -1.16 13.89 -3.48
CA VAL A 44 -1.75 12.89 -2.60
C VAL A 44 -1.99 13.46 -1.20
N GLU A 45 -1.05 14.22 -0.66
CA GLU A 45 -1.19 14.87 0.65
C GLU A 45 -2.35 15.86 0.66
N ASP A 46 -2.45 16.71 -0.36
CA ASP A 46 -3.57 17.64 -0.52
C ASP A 46 -4.91 16.90 -0.61
N PHE A 47 -4.95 15.76 -1.31
CA PHE A 47 -6.14 14.91 -1.40
C PHE A 47 -6.54 14.34 -0.04
N LEU A 48 -5.59 13.78 0.72
CA LEU A 48 -5.86 13.23 2.06
C LEU A 48 -6.44 14.29 3.00
N VAL A 49 -5.90 15.51 2.95
CA VAL A 49 -6.40 16.64 3.76
C VAL A 49 -7.78 17.08 3.31
N ALA A 50 -8.01 17.24 2.00
CA ALA A 50 -9.30 17.68 1.46
C ALA A 50 -10.43 16.70 1.81
N GLN A 51 -10.15 15.39 1.75
CA GLN A 51 -11.09 14.32 2.08
C GLN A 51 -11.15 13.98 3.57
N GLN A 52 -10.39 14.67 4.42
CA GLN A 52 -10.30 14.42 5.87
C GLN A 52 -9.96 12.95 6.20
N LEU A 53 -9.10 12.34 5.37
CA LEU A 53 -8.67 10.96 5.54
C LEU A 53 -7.51 10.87 6.53
N TYR A 54 -7.54 9.83 7.37
CA TYR A 54 -6.49 9.56 8.36
C TYR A 54 -5.63 8.39 7.90
N LEU A 55 -4.31 8.53 8.08
CA LEU A 55 -3.35 7.46 7.78
C LEU A 55 -3.30 6.44 8.93
N LEU A 56 -3.36 5.16 8.56
CA LEU A 56 -3.17 4.04 9.48
C LEU A 56 -1.80 3.37 9.32
N ASN A 57 -0.93 3.91 8.46
CA ASN A 57 0.42 3.41 8.29
C ASN A 57 1.19 3.53 9.61
N GLU A 58 1.84 2.45 10.02
CA GLU A 58 2.76 2.43 11.15
C GLU A 58 4.20 2.33 10.65
N LYS A 59 5.13 2.93 11.40
CA LYS A 59 6.55 2.82 11.09
C LYS A 59 7.01 1.40 11.41
N THR A 60 7.25 0.60 10.38
CA THR A 60 7.82 -0.74 10.51
C THR A 60 9.19 -0.82 9.84
N PRO A 61 10.05 -1.77 10.23
CA PRO A 61 11.31 -2.01 9.53
C PRO A 61 11.11 -2.71 8.17
N LEU A 62 9.88 -3.12 7.84
CA LEU A 62 9.56 -3.82 6.60
C LEU A 62 9.16 -2.79 5.53
N LEU A 63 9.72 -2.95 4.34
CA LEU A 63 9.30 -2.19 3.17
C LEU A 63 8.00 -2.76 2.62
N ASN A 64 7.09 -1.88 2.20
CA ASN A 64 5.85 -2.25 1.50
C ASN A 64 6.13 -2.80 0.08
N PHE A 65 7.24 -2.39 -0.52
CA PHE A 65 7.71 -2.85 -1.82
C PHE A 65 9.24 -2.92 -1.82
N SER A 66 9.82 -3.95 -2.43
CA SER A 66 11.27 -4.06 -2.60
C SER A 66 11.59 -4.56 -4.00
N THR A 67 12.57 -3.93 -4.64
CA THR A 67 13.03 -4.36 -5.97
C THR A 67 14.36 -5.13 -5.87
N VAL A 68 14.69 -5.91 -6.91
CA VAL A 68 15.96 -6.63 -6.99
C VAL A 68 17.17 -5.68 -6.99
N ALA A 69 17.01 -4.43 -7.44
CA ALA A 69 18.08 -3.44 -7.53
C ALA A 69 18.50 -2.84 -6.16
N GLU A 70 17.60 -2.80 -5.18
CA GLU A 70 17.89 -2.28 -3.82
C GLU A 70 18.63 -3.32 -2.94
N LYS A 71 18.85 -4.52 -3.48
CA LYS A 71 19.25 -5.73 -2.76
C LYS A 71 20.76 -5.96 -2.73
N ASN A 72 21.56 -4.90 -2.59
CA ASN A 72 23.02 -5.02 -2.40
C ASN A 72 23.46 -4.97 -0.92
N GLY A 73 22.55 -5.26 0.01
CA GLY A 73 22.85 -5.29 1.45
C GLY A 73 21.99 -6.28 2.23
N LEU A 74 22.27 -7.58 2.03
CA LEU A 74 21.87 -8.74 2.84
C LEU A 74 20.37 -9.09 3.07
N THR A 75 20.06 -10.31 2.64
CA THR A 75 18.97 -11.21 3.05
C THR A 75 17.52 -10.78 2.77
N CYS A 76 17.05 -11.04 1.55
CA CYS A 76 15.63 -11.42 1.42
C CYS A 76 15.51 -12.89 1.84
N LEU A 77 14.86 -13.13 2.98
CA LEU A 77 14.15 -14.39 3.14
C LEU A 77 13.14 -14.45 1.98
N SER A 78 13.40 -15.37 1.05
CA SER A 78 12.42 -15.78 0.06
C SER A 78 11.15 -16.16 0.80
N SER A 79 10.03 -15.49 0.53
CA SER A 79 8.72 -16.06 0.80
C SER A 79 8.63 -17.35 0.02
N LYS A 80 8.97 -18.47 0.66
CA LYS A 80 8.39 -19.74 0.26
C LYS A 80 6.89 -19.54 0.46
N ALA A 81 6.17 -19.34 -0.64
CA ALA A 81 4.76 -19.65 -0.67
C ALA A 81 4.66 -21.09 -0.17
N GLN A 82 4.21 -21.23 1.08
CA GLN A 82 3.95 -22.51 1.68
C GLN A 82 2.71 -23.02 0.97
N THR A 83 2.90 -23.69 -0.17
CA THR A 83 1.83 -24.45 -0.80
C THR A 83 1.42 -25.53 0.18
N SER A 84 0.19 -25.41 0.66
CA SER A 84 -0.53 -26.45 1.38
C SER A 84 -0.33 -27.78 0.64
N PRO A 85 -0.06 -28.90 1.33
CA PRO A 85 -0.03 -30.19 0.65
C PRO A 85 -1.42 -30.51 0.12
N THR A 86 -1.51 -30.72 -1.20
CA THR A 86 -2.69 -31.21 -1.90
C THR A 86 -3.13 -32.55 -1.28
N PRO A 87 -4.39 -32.73 -0.85
CA PRO A 87 -4.85 -34.01 -0.37
C PRO A 87 -5.41 -34.82 -1.53
N ALA A 88 -4.61 -35.71 -2.12
CA ALA A 88 -5.12 -36.80 -2.95
C ALA A 88 -4.06 -37.88 -3.15
N ASP A 89 -4.07 -38.90 -2.31
CA ASP A 89 -3.94 -40.31 -2.71
C ASP A 89 -4.30 -41.19 -1.51
N ARG A 90 -5.59 -41.26 -1.19
CA ARG A 90 -6.15 -42.41 -0.46
C ARG A 90 -6.20 -43.56 -1.46
N LYS A 91 -5.25 -44.48 -1.37
CA LYS A 91 -5.45 -45.84 -1.89
C LYS A 91 -6.39 -46.58 -0.94
N PHE A 92 -7.36 -47.29 -1.50
CA PHE A 92 -8.14 -48.32 -0.80
C PHE A 92 -7.21 -49.45 -0.33
#